data_AF-D2VU61-F1
#
_entry.id   AF-D2VU61-F1
#
_cell.length_a   1.000
_cell.length_b   1.000
_cell.length_c   1.000
_cell.angle_alpha   90.00
_cell.angle_beta   90.00
_cell.angle_gamma   90.00
#
_symmetry.space_group_name_H-M   'P 1'
#
loop_
_entity.id
_entity.type
_entity.pdbx_description
1 polymer ?
#
loop_
_entity_poly.entity_id
_entity_poly.type
_entity_poly.pdbx_seq_one_letter_code
_entity_poly.pdbx_strand_id
1 'polypeptide(L)'
;MNTSLHTPKKNSQFSVGSPPQPNSIQQSSIASVGSPSTSASLLTGIDFKAIEDMDPSLAEGHRTIFDKEIPIELRTQDQNESDNDLGTLEAIRVKILILEGEHEDEAHVKLELTSESDLFFHYSHTVGRQQFIGLQQSQKLMVDFPNYPKMLSKMLNACVKEPESFLCILIMERDGKGLLNFVQNMEYKVSV
;
A
#
# COMPACT_ATOMS: atom_id res chain seq x y z
N MET A 1 -28.56 -25.78 -21.79
CA MET A 1 -29.41 -24.83 -22.54
C MET A 1 -28.51 -23.75 -23.11
N ASN A 2 -28.41 -23.71 -24.44
CA ASN A 2 -27.66 -22.71 -25.20
C ASN A 2 -28.47 -21.42 -25.31
N THR A 3 -27.85 -20.27 -25.10
CA THR A 3 -28.29 -19.01 -25.73
C THR A 3 -27.09 -18.13 -26.04
N SER A 4 -26.76 -18.08 -27.32
CA SER A 4 -25.85 -17.15 -27.99
C SER A 4 -26.61 -15.88 -28.34
N LEU A 5 -25.98 -14.70 -28.25
CA LEU A 5 -26.52 -13.44 -28.76
C LEU A 5 -25.48 -12.71 -29.61
N HIS A 6 -25.89 -12.29 -30.81
CA HIS A 6 -25.12 -11.64 -31.87
C HIS A 6 -25.57 -10.18 -32.04
N THR A 7 -24.61 -9.25 -32.01
CA THR A 7 -24.41 -7.95 -32.75
C THR A 7 -25.56 -6.92 -32.93
N PRO A 8 -25.22 -5.62 -33.12
CA PRO A 8 -24.95 -5.14 -34.49
C PRO A 8 -23.76 -4.16 -34.64
N LYS A 9 -23.11 -4.22 -35.83
CA LYS A 9 -22.22 -3.20 -36.41
C LYS A 9 -23.02 -2.21 -37.29
N LYS A 10 -22.59 -0.94 -37.32
CA LYS A 10 -22.53 0.01 -38.48
C LYS A 10 -21.95 1.34 -37.96
N ASN A 11 -20.74 1.81 -38.27
CA ASN A 11 -20.05 2.19 -39.53
C ASN A 11 -20.44 3.59 -40.04
N SER A 12 -19.51 4.55 -39.98
CA SER A 12 -19.42 5.68 -40.92
C SER A 12 -17.98 6.19 -41.02
N GLN A 13 -17.45 6.06 -42.23
CA GLN A 13 -16.15 6.54 -42.71
C GLN A 13 -16.13 8.06 -42.90
N PHE A 14 -14.94 8.68 -42.81
CA PHE A 14 -14.49 9.72 -43.74
C PHE A 14 -12.95 9.69 -43.87
N SER A 15 -12.48 9.61 -45.12
CA SER A 15 -11.10 9.75 -45.62
C SER A 15 -10.83 11.23 -45.99
N VAL A 16 -9.66 11.76 -46.38
CA VAL A 16 -8.39 11.31 -47.01
C VAL A 16 -7.36 12.44 -46.78
N GLY A 17 -6.05 12.17 -46.80
CA GLY A 17 -5.06 13.19 -47.20
C GLY A 17 -3.60 12.94 -46.81
N SER A 18 -2.73 12.65 -47.78
CA SER A 18 -1.25 12.73 -47.75
C SER A 18 -0.76 12.70 -49.21
N PRO A 19 0.51 13.03 -49.56
CA PRO A 19 1.45 14.07 -49.11
C PRO A 19 1.90 14.97 -50.32
N PRO A 20 2.90 15.88 -50.18
CA PRO A 20 4.25 15.53 -50.68
C PRO A 20 5.45 16.21 -49.94
N GLN A 21 6.63 15.58 -50.03
CA GLN A 21 8.01 16.14 -49.94
C GLN A 21 8.56 16.30 -51.39
N PRO A 22 9.73 16.95 -51.74
CA PRO A 22 11.00 17.14 -50.99
C PRO A 22 11.82 18.45 -51.27
N ASN A 23 12.92 18.72 -50.53
CA ASN A 23 14.31 18.99 -51.04
C ASN A 23 15.31 19.66 -50.05
N SER A 24 16.39 18.92 -49.77
CA SER A 24 17.86 19.18 -49.74
C SER A 24 18.56 20.49 -49.28
N ILE A 25 19.43 20.33 -48.24
CA ILE A 25 20.90 20.59 -48.07
C ILE A 25 21.50 22.01 -48.26
N GLN A 26 22.23 22.57 -47.24
CA GLN A 26 23.72 22.74 -47.16
C GLN A 26 24.27 23.36 -45.84
N GLN A 27 25.53 23.00 -45.49
CA GLN A 27 26.41 23.22 -44.30
C GLN A 27 26.71 24.69 -43.92
N SER A 28 27.36 25.13 -42.81
CA SER A 28 28.42 24.66 -41.87
C SER A 28 28.39 25.55 -40.58
N SER A 29 28.96 25.26 -39.39
CA SER A 29 30.40 25.39 -39.04
C SER A 29 30.65 25.25 -37.50
N ILE A 30 31.75 24.55 -37.14
CA ILE A 30 32.70 24.74 -36.00
C ILE A 30 32.32 24.38 -34.54
N ALA A 31 33.26 23.65 -33.92
CA ALA A 31 33.26 23.06 -32.58
C ALA A 31 33.64 24.03 -31.44
N SER A 32 33.18 23.71 -30.22
CA SER A 32 33.93 23.96 -28.98
C SER A 32 33.67 22.85 -27.96
N VAL A 33 34.77 22.40 -27.34
CA VAL A 33 34.88 21.31 -26.38
C VAL A 33 34.72 21.85 -24.96
N GLY A 34 33.99 21.13 -24.09
CA GLY A 34 34.19 21.24 -22.64
C GLY A 34 32.95 21.02 -21.76
N SER A 35 32.76 19.79 -21.27
CA SER A 35 32.47 19.42 -19.86
C SER A 35 31.87 18.00 -19.77
N PRO A 36 32.32 17.12 -18.85
CA PRO A 36 31.67 15.85 -18.60
C PRO A 36 30.56 16.05 -17.55
N SER A 37 29.30 16.05 -18.00
CA SER A 37 28.13 15.97 -17.12
C SER A 37 27.21 14.82 -17.53
N THR A 38 27.79 13.66 -17.86
CA THR A 38 27.07 12.41 -18.09
C THR A 38 26.72 11.71 -16.78
N SER A 39 25.85 12.33 -15.99
CA SER A 39 25.18 11.66 -14.86
C SER A 39 23.75 12.12 -14.62
N ALA A 40 23.29 13.22 -15.25
CA ALA A 40 21.92 13.72 -15.09
C ALA A 40 20.92 13.17 -16.12
N SER A 41 21.38 12.63 -17.26
CA SER A 41 20.50 12.24 -18.37
C SER A 41 19.93 10.82 -18.29
N LEU A 42 20.35 10.01 -17.31
CA LEU A 42 19.85 8.63 -17.13
C LEU A 42 18.59 8.54 -16.25
N LEU A 43 18.23 9.62 -15.53
CA LEU A 43 17.08 9.61 -14.60
C LEU A 43 15.80 10.17 -15.20
N THR A 44 15.86 10.87 -16.35
CA THR A 44 14.69 11.51 -16.97
C THR A 44 13.90 10.60 -17.92
N GLY A 45 14.38 9.38 -18.15
CA GLY A 45 13.76 8.40 -19.05
C GLY A 45 13.30 7.11 -18.36
N ILE A 46 13.39 7.04 -17.03
CA ILE A 46 12.82 5.93 -16.29
C ILE A 46 11.33 6.20 -16.18
N ASP A 47 10.53 5.43 -16.91
CA ASP A 47 9.08 5.43 -16.77
C ASP A 47 8.72 4.83 -15.40
N PHE A 48 8.55 5.70 -14.39
CA PHE A 48 8.21 5.30 -13.03
C PHE A 48 6.94 4.45 -12.98
N LYS A 49 6.00 4.65 -13.92
CA LYS A 49 4.81 3.82 -14.04
C LYS A 49 5.15 2.38 -14.37
N ALA A 50 6.14 2.14 -15.23
CA ALA A 50 6.58 0.79 -15.59
C ALA A 50 7.24 0.06 -14.41
N ILE A 51 7.84 0.80 -13.46
CA ILE A 51 8.41 0.24 -12.23
C ILE A 51 7.31 0.00 -11.18
N GLU A 52 6.33 0.90 -11.07
CA GLU A 52 5.14 0.71 -10.22
C GLU A 52 4.30 -0.48 -10.69
N ASP A 53 4.14 -0.67 -12.01
CA ASP A 53 3.45 -1.82 -12.62
C ASP A 53 4.19 -3.16 -12.33
N MET A 54 5.44 -3.14 -11.84
CA MET A 54 6.20 -4.32 -11.43
C MET A 54 6.09 -4.64 -9.93
N ASP A 55 5.45 -3.79 -9.12
CA ASP A 55 5.21 -4.08 -7.69
C ASP A 55 4.01 -5.04 -7.54
N PRO A 56 4.21 -6.28 -7.06
CA PRO A 56 3.12 -7.22 -6.84
C PRO A 56 2.04 -6.70 -5.88
N SER A 57 2.38 -5.79 -4.97
CA SER A 57 1.40 -5.16 -4.07
C SER A 57 0.52 -4.14 -4.78
N LEU A 58 0.97 -3.56 -5.91
CA LEU A 58 0.21 -2.63 -6.74
C LEU A 58 -0.52 -3.30 -7.91
N ALA A 59 -0.27 -4.59 -8.13
CA ALA A 59 -0.99 -5.41 -9.10
C ALA A 59 -2.51 -5.30 -8.88
N GLU A 60 -3.30 -5.45 -9.93
CA GLU A 60 -4.78 -5.40 -9.89
C GLU A 60 -5.41 -4.02 -9.64
N GLY A 61 -4.61 -2.94 -9.56
CA GLY A 61 -5.14 -1.57 -9.45
C GLY A 61 -5.25 -1.04 -8.02
N HIS A 62 -4.48 -1.60 -7.10
CA HIS A 62 -4.39 -1.11 -5.73
C HIS A 62 -3.81 0.30 -5.68
N ARG A 63 -4.38 1.12 -4.78
CA ARG A 63 -3.84 2.45 -4.46
C ARG A 63 -3.33 2.46 -3.03
N THR A 64 -2.05 2.76 -2.87
CA THR A 64 -1.44 2.99 -1.55
C THR A 64 -1.93 4.31 -0.97
N ILE A 65 -2.45 4.27 0.26
CA ILE A 65 -2.91 5.46 1.00
C ILE A 65 -2.07 5.77 2.24
N PHE A 66 -1.24 4.80 2.63
CA PHE A 66 -0.35 4.87 3.78
C PHE A 66 0.88 4.02 3.48
N ASP A 67 2.07 4.58 3.69
CA ASP A 67 3.35 3.87 3.60
C ASP A 67 4.37 4.57 4.51
N LYS A 68 4.61 4.00 5.68
CA LYS A 68 5.50 4.55 6.71
C LYS A 68 6.09 3.46 7.58
N GLU A 69 7.24 3.74 8.18
CA GLU A 69 7.76 2.96 9.29
C GLU A 69 7.04 3.34 10.58
N ILE A 70 6.60 2.33 11.33
CA ILE A 70 5.86 2.47 12.58
C ILE A 70 6.63 1.72 13.65
N PRO A 71 6.83 2.30 14.85
CA PRO A 71 7.36 1.56 15.98
C PRO A 71 6.31 0.54 16.42
N ILE A 72 6.60 -0.74 16.20
CA ILE A 72 5.72 -1.87 16.58
C ILE A 72 6.47 -2.76 17.58
N GLU A 73 5.84 -3.04 18.70
CA GLU A 73 6.34 -4.01 19.67
C GLU A 73 6.01 -5.43 19.20
N LEU A 74 7.05 -6.21 18.92
CA LEU A 74 6.95 -7.58 18.46
C LEU A 74 7.00 -8.53 19.66
N ARG A 75 5.98 -9.38 19.80
CA ARG A 75 5.91 -10.42 20.84
C ARG A 75 5.70 -11.78 20.21
N THR A 76 6.29 -12.82 20.79
CA THR A 76 6.05 -14.20 20.37
C THR A 76 5.19 -14.91 21.42
N GLN A 77 4.18 -15.65 20.99
CA GLN A 77 3.32 -16.39 21.93
C GLN A 77 4.00 -17.71 22.35
N ASP A 78 4.78 -17.68 23.43
CA ASP A 78 5.32 -18.91 24.06
C ASP A 78 4.50 -19.34 25.29
N GLN A 79 4.24 -20.66 25.38
CA GLN A 79 3.32 -21.26 26.37
C GLN A 79 3.84 -21.27 27.82
N ASN A 80 5.04 -20.76 28.11
CA ASN A 80 5.74 -21.08 29.36
C ASN A 80 6.34 -19.91 30.16
N GLU A 81 6.20 -18.64 29.76
CA GLU A 81 6.87 -17.55 30.49
C GLU A 81 5.93 -16.51 31.10
N SER A 82 6.25 -16.21 32.36
CA SER A 82 5.63 -15.24 33.26
C SER A 82 5.38 -13.89 32.61
N ASP A 83 4.20 -13.32 32.87
CA ASP A 83 3.62 -11.95 32.71
C ASP A 83 4.48 -10.71 32.30
N ASN A 84 5.75 -10.83 31.93
CA ASN A 84 6.72 -9.73 31.79
C ASN A 84 7.58 -9.82 30.52
N ASP A 85 7.26 -10.65 29.53
CA ASP A 85 8.01 -10.65 28.28
C ASP A 85 7.65 -9.39 27.47
N LEU A 86 8.41 -8.33 27.76
CA LEU A 86 8.43 -7.08 27.01
C LEU A 86 8.94 -7.43 25.62
N GLY A 87 8.12 -7.18 24.59
CA GLY A 87 8.49 -7.45 23.21
C GLY A 87 9.62 -6.54 22.73
N THR A 88 10.16 -6.83 21.54
CA THR A 88 11.15 -5.97 20.92
C THR A 88 10.45 -4.85 20.14
N LEU A 89 10.84 -3.60 20.38
CA LEU A 89 10.32 -2.47 19.60
C LEU A 89 11.12 -2.33 18.31
N GLU A 90 10.47 -2.56 17.17
CA GLU A 90 11.10 -2.48 15.84
C GLU A 90 10.37 -1.48 14.93
N ALA A 91 11.14 -0.84 14.05
CA ALA A 91 10.59 -0.01 12.99
C ALA A 91 10.11 -0.92 11.85
N ILE A 92 8.80 -1.15 11.81
CA ILE A 92 8.18 -2.01 10.80
C ILE A 92 7.55 -1.13 9.73
N ARG A 93 7.85 -1.41 8.47
CA ARG A 93 7.22 -0.72 7.35
C ARG A 93 5.78 -1.21 7.19
N VAL A 94 4.84 -0.27 7.27
CA VAL A 94 3.41 -0.51 7.18
C VAL A 94 2.84 0.14 5.94
N LYS A 95 2.18 -0.65 5.08
CA LYS A 95 1.43 -0.16 3.92
C LYS A 95 -0.06 -0.40 4.10
N ILE A 96 -0.88 0.60 3.76
CA ILE A 96 -2.33 0.42 3.59
C ILE A 96 -2.66 0.67 2.12
N LEU A 97 -3.21 -0.36 1.48
CA LEU A 97 -3.65 -0.34 0.10
C LEU A 97 -5.17 -0.50 0.04
N ILE A 98 -5.78 0.15 -0.95
CA ILE A 98 -7.21 0.05 -1.22
C ILE A 98 -7.37 -0.40 -2.66
N LEU A 99 -8.20 -1.43 -2.85
CA LEU A 99 -8.79 -1.76 -4.13
C LEU A 99 -10.26 -1.33 -4.11
N GLU A 100 -10.66 -0.49 -5.06
CA GLU A 100 -12.05 -0.01 -5.14
C GLU A 100 -12.98 -1.02 -5.84
N GLY A 101 -12.42 -1.91 -6.68
CA GLY A 101 -13.14 -2.94 -7.43
C GLY A 101 -14.03 -2.38 -8.54
N GLU A 102 -14.34 -3.18 -9.56
CA GLU A 102 -15.43 -2.84 -10.48
C GLU A 102 -16.79 -3.17 -9.84
N HIS A 103 -16.81 -4.22 -9.03
CA HIS A 103 -17.95 -4.65 -8.23
C HIS A 103 -17.71 -4.46 -6.73
N GLU A 104 -18.78 -4.26 -5.95
CA GLU A 104 -18.67 -3.98 -4.50
C GLU A 104 -18.01 -5.11 -3.69
N ASP A 105 -18.06 -6.34 -4.18
CA ASP A 105 -17.48 -7.54 -3.59
C ASP A 105 -15.97 -7.70 -3.87
N GLU A 106 -15.45 -7.01 -4.88
CA GLU A 106 -14.01 -6.97 -5.20
C GLU A 106 -13.28 -5.90 -4.36
N ALA A 107 -14.03 -4.91 -3.86
CA ALA A 107 -13.49 -3.83 -3.05
C ALA A 107 -12.93 -4.35 -1.71
N HIS A 108 -11.67 -4.06 -1.43
CA HIS A 108 -11.02 -4.47 -0.20
C HIS A 108 -9.92 -3.52 0.27
N VAL A 109 -9.64 -3.57 1.57
CA VAL A 109 -8.52 -2.89 2.21
C VAL A 109 -7.48 -3.93 2.57
N LYS A 110 -6.22 -3.67 2.22
CA LYS A 110 -5.07 -4.51 2.55
C LYS A 110 -4.10 -3.72 3.44
N LEU A 111 -3.76 -4.29 4.58
CA LEU A 111 -2.71 -3.81 5.48
C LEU A 111 -1.52 -4.78 5.39
N GLU A 112 -0.35 -4.28 5.04
CA GLU A 112 0.88 -5.07 4.96
C GLU A 112 1.91 -4.57 5.99
N LEU A 113 2.58 -5.52 6.64
CA LEU A 113 3.69 -5.30 7.57
C LEU A 113 4.92 -6.02 7.01
N THR A 114 6.01 -5.28 6.83
CA THR A 114 7.28 -5.80 6.33
C THR A 114 8.44 -5.25 7.13
N SER A 115 9.49 -6.05 7.31
CA SER A 115 10.72 -5.61 7.98
C SER A 115 11.86 -5.39 6.98
N GLU A 116 12.73 -4.42 7.25
CA GLU A 116 14.00 -4.27 6.53
C GLU A 116 15.08 -5.22 7.07
N SER A 117 14.97 -5.66 8.33
CA SER A 117 15.93 -6.55 9.00
C SER A 117 15.69 -8.03 8.71
N ASP A 118 14.45 -8.40 8.38
CA ASP A 118 14.04 -9.77 8.08
C ASP A 118 13.16 -9.84 6.83
N LEU A 119 13.71 -10.42 5.76
CA LEU A 119 13.03 -10.57 4.47
C LEU A 119 11.85 -11.55 4.51
N PHE A 120 11.79 -12.44 5.50
CA PHE A 120 10.68 -13.37 5.68
C PHE A 120 9.57 -12.81 6.55
N PHE A 121 9.80 -11.67 7.20
CA PHE A 121 8.78 -10.97 7.95
C PHE A 121 7.80 -10.30 6.99
N HIS A 122 6.69 -10.97 6.74
CA HIS A 122 5.59 -10.45 5.94
C HIS A 122 4.25 -10.88 6.54
N TYR A 123 3.51 -9.91 7.07
CA TYR A 123 2.13 -10.13 7.53
C TYR A 123 1.19 -9.27 6.69
N SER A 124 0.08 -9.87 6.26
CA SER A 124 -0.94 -9.17 5.51
C SER A 124 -2.32 -9.41 6.10
N HIS A 125 -3.11 -8.36 6.22
CA HIS A 125 -4.51 -8.42 6.59
C HIS A 125 -5.37 -7.81 5.48
N THR A 126 -6.23 -8.63 4.88
CA THR A 126 -7.12 -8.22 3.79
C THR A 126 -8.57 -8.33 4.23
N VAL A 127 -9.32 -7.24 4.10
CA VAL A 127 -10.73 -7.16 4.48
C VAL A 127 -11.54 -6.55 3.35
N GLY A 128 -12.45 -7.33 2.80
CA GLY A 128 -13.50 -6.84 1.91
C GLY A 128 -14.76 -6.40 2.67
N ARG A 129 -15.74 -5.91 1.92
CA ARG A 129 -16.99 -5.38 2.49
C ARG A 129 -17.76 -6.38 3.35
N GLN A 130 -17.86 -7.63 2.91
CA GLN A 130 -18.59 -8.67 3.64
C GLN A 130 -17.88 -9.07 4.94
N GLN A 131 -16.54 -9.23 4.91
CA GLN A 131 -15.77 -9.53 6.12
C GLN A 131 -15.80 -8.36 7.11
N PHE A 132 -15.85 -7.13 6.62
CA PHE A 132 -15.93 -5.94 7.45
C PHE A 132 -17.18 -5.91 8.33
N ILE A 133 -18.33 -6.41 7.85
CA ILE A 133 -19.56 -6.47 8.68
C ILE A 133 -19.31 -7.29 9.95
N GLY A 134 -18.64 -8.44 9.83
CA GLY A 134 -18.27 -9.27 10.98
C GLY A 134 -17.22 -8.60 11.87
N LEU A 135 -16.23 -7.93 11.28
CA LEU A 135 -15.22 -7.15 12.00
C LEU A 135 -15.85 -6.01 12.81
N GLN A 136 -16.78 -5.28 12.19
CA GLN A 136 -17.50 -4.17 12.80
C GLN A 136 -18.30 -4.62 14.02
N GLN A 137 -18.98 -5.75 13.91
CA GLN A 137 -19.77 -6.32 15.02
C GLN A 137 -18.87 -6.86 16.15
N SER A 138 -17.82 -7.60 15.81
CA SER A 138 -16.93 -8.22 16.79
C SER A 138 -16.08 -7.20 17.56
N GLN A 139 -15.57 -6.17 16.88
CA GLN A 139 -14.74 -5.11 17.48
C GLN A 139 -15.53 -3.85 17.85
N LYS A 140 -16.85 -3.84 17.65
CA LYS A 140 -17.74 -2.70 17.91
C LYS A 140 -17.28 -1.41 17.23
N LEU A 141 -16.83 -1.52 15.98
CA LEU A 141 -16.35 -0.37 15.21
C LEU A 141 -17.53 0.54 14.83
N MET A 142 -17.38 1.84 15.07
CA MET A 142 -18.40 2.84 14.74
C MET A 142 -18.24 3.41 13.32
N VAL A 143 -17.16 3.06 12.62
CA VAL A 143 -16.87 3.51 11.26
C VAL A 143 -17.50 2.57 10.23
N ASP A 144 -17.80 3.10 9.06
CA ASP A 144 -18.20 2.33 7.88
C ASP A 144 -16.96 1.85 7.09
N PHE A 145 -17.19 0.93 6.16
CA PHE A 145 -16.12 0.34 5.36
C PHE A 145 -15.26 1.39 4.61
N PRO A 146 -15.82 2.43 3.93
CA PRO A 146 -15.01 3.44 3.26
C PRO A 146 -14.11 4.27 4.18
N ASN A 147 -14.47 4.42 5.47
CA ASN A 147 -13.65 5.16 6.44
C ASN A 147 -12.75 4.27 7.30
N TYR A 148 -12.93 2.95 7.26
CA TYR A 148 -12.04 1.98 7.91
C TYR A 148 -10.54 2.19 7.60
N PRO A 149 -10.08 2.32 6.35
CA PRO A 149 -8.65 2.50 6.06
C PRO A 149 -8.11 3.84 6.59
N LYS A 150 -8.95 4.88 6.63
CA LYS A 150 -8.59 6.18 7.24
C LYS A 150 -8.46 6.06 8.75
N MET A 151 -9.30 5.26 9.41
CA MET A 151 -9.20 4.97 10.84
C MET A 151 -7.87 4.27 11.15
N LEU A 152 -7.52 3.21 10.42
CA LEU A 152 -6.23 2.52 10.57
C LEU A 152 -5.04 3.49 10.42
N SER A 153 -5.06 4.31 9.37
CA SER A 153 -4.04 5.33 9.13
C SER A 153 -3.90 6.32 10.29
N LYS A 154 -5.01 6.71 10.93
CA LYS A 154 -4.99 7.60 12.09
C LYS A 154 -4.36 6.92 13.31
N MET A 155 -4.72 5.66 13.59
CA MET A 155 -4.16 4.90 14.71
C MET A 155 -2.65 4.70 14.54
N LEU A 156 -2.19 4.30 13.35
CA LEU A 156 -0.76 4.16 13.05
C LEU A 156 0.00 5.48 13.19
N ASN A 157 -0.55 6.60 12.68
CA ASN A 157 0.07 7.91 12.86
C ASN A 157 0.11 8.34 14.34
N ALA A 158 -0.85 7.93 15.16
CA ALA A 158 -0.86 8.23 16.59
C ALA A 158 0.30 7.52 17.31
N CYS A 159 0.58 6.26 16.97
CA CYS A 159 1.73 5.51 17.50
C CYS A 159 3.08 6.20 17.21
N VAL A 160 3.19 6.94 16.10
CA VAL A 160 4.40 7.71 15.76
C VAL A 160 4.45 9.05 16.50
N LYS A 161 3.31 9.75 16.58
CA LYS A 161 3.27 11.11 17.14
C LYS A 161 3.28 11.15 18.66
N GLU A 162 2.69 10.13 19.28
CA GLU A 162 2.42 10.08 20.72
C GLU A 162 2.75 8.66 21.26
N PRO A 163 4.00 8.20 21.15
CA PRO A 163 4.39 6.81 21.48
C PRO A 163 4.20 6.42 22.95
N GLU A 164 4.12 7.41 23.86
CA GLU A 164 3.83 7.18 25.28
C GLU A 164 2.33 6.91 25.54
N SER A 165 1.47 7.42 24.65
CA SER A 165 0.01 7.31 24.73
C SER A 165 -0.55 6.23 23.82
N PHE A 166 0.09 5.96 22.68
CA PHE A 166 -0.39 5.02 21.67
C PHE A 166 0.71 4.02 21.30
N LEU A 167 0.41 2.75 21.49
CA LEU A 167 1.31 1.63 21.21
C LEU A 167 0.69 0.73 20.14
N CYS A 168 1.53 0.22 19.25
CA CYS A 168 1.17 -0.81 18.29
C CYS A 168 1.94 -2.09 18.65
N ILE A 169 1.23 -3.19 18.86
CA ILE A 169 1.81 -4.46 19.31
C ILE A 169 1.42 -5.55 18.32
N LEU A 170 2.38 -6.27 17.77
CA LEU A 170 2.14 -7.47 16.96
C LEU A 170 2.51 -8.70 17.77
N ILE A 171 1.52 -9.53 18.09
CA ILE A 171 1.72 -10.83 18.72
C ILE A 171 1.78 -11.88 17.62
N MET A 172 2.92 -12.54 17.48
CA MET A 172 3.18 -13.58 16.48
C MET A 172 2.92 -14.96 17.11
N GLU A 173 2.04 -15.72 16.48
CA GLU A 173 1.68 -17.08 16.89
C GLU A 173 2.55 -18.11 16.15
N ARG A 174 2.72 -19.28 16.76
CA ARG A 174 3.55 -20.36 16.17
C ARG A 174 3.00 -20.93 14.86
N ASP A 175 1.72 -20.75 14.58
CA ASP A 175 1.09 -21.18 13.34
C ASP A 175 1.30 -20.19 12.17
N GLY A 176 2.05 -19.11 12.41
CA GLY A 176 2.33 -18.05 11.44
C GLY A 176 1.27 -16.97 11.38
N LYS A 177 0.23 -17.01 12.23
CA LYS A 177 -0.71 -15.89 12.37
C LYS A 177 -0.11 -14.78 13.21
N GLY A 178 -0.61 -13.57 12.99
CA GLY A 178 -0.26 -12.39 13.78
C GLY A 178 -1.52 -11.68 14.27
N LEU A 179 -1.51 -11.21 15.51
CA LEU A 179 -2.53 -10.34 16.08
C LEU A 179 -1.94 -8.94 16.28
N LEU A 180 -2.42 -7.98 15.49
CA LEU A 180 -2.03 -6.58 15.61
C LEU A 180 -3.01 -5.83 16.53
N ASN A 181 -2.49 -5.31 17.63
CA ASN A 181 -3.24 -4.56 18.62
C ASN A 181 -2.80 -3.09 18.64
N PHE A 182 -3.77 -2.19 18.74
CA PHE A 182 -3.53 -0.78 19.07
C PHE A 182 -3.97 -0.54 20.51
N VAL A 183 -3.04 -0.09 21.34
CA VAL A 183 -3.28 0.19 22.75
C VAL A 183 -3.16 1.69 22.98
N GLN A 184 -4.15 2.27 23.65
CA GLN A 184 -4.10 3.65 24.10
C GLN A 184 -3.98 3.67 25.62
N ASN A 185 -2.89 4.26 26.13
CA ASN A 185 -2.73 4.56 27.53
C ASN A 185 -3.48 5.86 27.85
N MET A 186 -4.36 5.83 28.85
CA MET A 186 -5.25 6.94 29.19
C MET A 186 -4.72 7.81 30.36
N GLU A 187 -3.50 7.57 30.85
CA GLU A 187 -2.86 8.26 31.99
C GLU A 187 -3.86 8.72 33.09
N TYR A 188 -4.52 7.78 33.76
CA TYR A 188 -5.25 8.12 34.98
C TYR A 188 -4.27 8.19 36.16
N LYS A 189 -3.66 9.36 36.40
CA LYS A 189 -3.09 9.67 37.72
C LYS A 189 -4.24 9.96 38.69
N VAL A 190 -4.60 8.97 39.50
CA VAL A 190 -5.36 9.23 40.73
C VAL A 190 -4.36 9.72 41.76
N SER A 191 -4.23 11.04 41.87
CA SER A 191 -3.59 11.64 43.04
C SER A 191 -4.55 11.44 44.22
N VAL A 192 -4.15 10.61 45.17
CA VAL A 192 -4.79 10.44 46.48
C VAL A 192 -4.51 11.68 47.33
#